data_AF-A0A3B8LPC9-F1
#
_entry.id   AF-A0A3B8LPC9-F1
#
_cell.length_a   1.000
_cell.length_b   1.000
_cell.length_c   1.000
_cell.angle_alpha   90.00
_cell.angle_beta   90.00
_cell.angle_gamma   90.00
#
_symmetry.space_group_name_H-M   'P 1'
#
loop_
_entity.id
_entity.type
_entity.pdbx_description
1 polymer ?
#
loop_
_entity_poly.entity_id
_entity_poly.type
_entity_poly.pdbx_seq_one_letter_code
_entity_poly.pdbx_strand_id
1 'polypeptide(L)'
;MDTFSVLTTEPQTVGVEWFAEISDLLLNKTEFVVAGIPHRFTEIEYYYFGGEHKDPFAHCDPLQQTTAKWYFHRESGSYRGGSFKGLDISFGSEGMFGGILIRTIEDPDGNEINGCSLCVDHLLKTTGHAKVADLDGEVAERLIWDESSPIHIRHNDALTAKEIIPTARVGLTLKRMGKHPDMPAFIMRDYRYLTIPKIKKGKVHTIIAYHKQGLSAEEIKQKTRSPQRTINGYIDAFDEGQQLEDFQSYKGQSLKSADVCRLHGTWHRHFATTS
;
A
#
# COMPACT_ATOMS: atom_id res chain seq x y z
N MET A 1 17.13 7.34 19.11
CA MET A 1 16.05 6.34 18.94
C MET A 1 16.60 5.24 18.05
N ASP A 2 16.22 3.99 18.31
CA ASP A 2 16.47 2.90 17.36
C ASP A 2 15.82 3.28 16.02
N THR A 3 16.57 3.17 14.92
CA THR A 3 16.20 3.73 13.62
C THR A 3 14.85 3.20 13.10
N PHE A 4 14.49 1.98 13.50
CA PHE A 4 13.24 1.33 13.13
C PHE A 4 12.19 1.32 14.25
N SER A 5 12.35 2.12 15.31
CA SER A 5 11.44 2.11 16.46
C SER A 5 10.00 2.44 16.10
N VAL A 6 9.76 3.24 15.07
CA VAL A 6 8.40 3.58 14.59
C VAL A 6 7.63 2.35 14.05
N LEU A 7 8.33 1.28 13.65
CA LEU A 7 7.73 0.01 13.21
C LEU A 7 7.39 -0.93 14.38
N THR A 8 8.01 -0.72 15.54
CA THR A 8 7.89 -1.61 16.71
C THR A 8 7.20 -0.96 17.90
N THR A 9 6.99 0.36 17.84
CA THR A 9 6.32 1.14 18.88
C THR A 9 4.92 1.50 18.39
N GLU A 10 3.89 1.03 19.11
CA GLU A 10 2.52 1.39 18.82
C GLU A 10 2.27 2.88 19.18
N PRO A 11 1.64 3.67 18.29
CA PRO A 11 1.32 5.05 18.59
C PRO A 11 0.16 5.13 19.60
N GLN A 12 0.04 6.26 20.29
CA GLN A 12 -1.16 6.52 21.11
C GLN A 12 -2.44 6.58 20.26
N THR A 13 -2.32 7.03 19.01
CA THR A 13 -3.41 7.13 18.04
C THR A 13 -2.99 6.51 16.71
N VAL A 14 -3.72 5.50 16.26
CA VAL A 14 -3.49 4.88 14.95
C VAL A 14 -4.17 5.70 13.86
N GLY A 15 -3.39 6.21 12.92
CA GLY A 15 -3.91 7.02 11.83
C GLY A 15 -2.87 7.41 10.79
N VAL A 16 -3.26 8.35 9.94
CA VAL A 16 -2.47 8.81 8.78
C VAL A 16 -1.11 9.40 9.15
N GLU A 17 -0.97 9.99 10.34
CA GLU A 17 0.31 10.55 10.80
C GLU A 17 1.35 9.46 11.06
N TRP A 18 0.95 8.39 11.77
CA TRP A 18 1.84 7.25 12.02
C TRP A 18 2.23 6.54 10.72
N PHE A 19 1.28 6.34 9.81
CA PHE A 19 1.57 5.76 8.50
C PHE A 19 2.46 6.66 7.64
N ALA A 20 2.31 7.99 7.74
CA ALA A 20 3.18 8.93 7.05
C ALA A 20 4.62 8.90 7.59
N GLU A 21 4.80 8.80 8.91
CA GLU A 21 6.13 8.67 9.53
C GLU A 21 6.83 7.38 9.09
N ILE A 22 6.13 6.25 9.14
CA ILE A 22 6.67 4.98 8.63
C ILE A 22 6.97 5.09 7.13
N SER A 23 6.11 5.77 6.36
CA SER A 23 6.31 5.95 4.92
C SER A 23 7.55 6.77 4.60
N ASP A 24 7.84 7.83 5.34
CA ASP A 24 9.08 8.60 5.17
C ASP A 24 10.31 7.74 5.47
N LEU A 25 10.28 6.99 6.58
CA LEU A 25 11.34 6.05 6.91
C LEU A 25 11.58 5.05 5.76
N LEU A 26 10.53 4.36 5.30
CA LEU A 26 10.68 3.29 4.30
C LEU A 26 10.99 3.83 2.89
N LEU A 27 10.33 4.90 2.43
CA LEU A 27 10.45 5.37 1.04
C LEU A 27 11.64 6.31 0.80
N ASN A 28 12.11 6.99 1.85
CA ASN A 28 13.16 8.00 1.74
C ASN A 28 14.45 7.68 2.51
N LYS A 29 14.41 6.81 3.53
CA LYS A 29 15.56 6.57 4.42
C LYS A 29 15.93 5.10 4.54
N THR A 30 15.36 4.23 3.71
CA THR A 30 15.57 2.78 3.79
C THR A 30 15.93 2.20 2.42
N GLU A 31 16.97 1.38 2.40
CA GLU A 31 17.26 0.48 1.28
C GLU A 31 16.65 -0.90 1.55
N PHE A 32 16.07 -1.50 0.51
CA PHE A 32 15.63 -2.88 0.51
C PHE A 32 16.68 -3.74 -0.18
N VAL A 33 17.46 -4.48 0.60
CA VAL A 33 18.53 -5.32 0.08
C VAL A 33 18.00 -6.69 -0.27
N VAL A 34 18.25 -7.13 -1.51
CA VAL A 34 17.83 -8.43 -2.04
C VAL A 34 19.05 -9.14 -2.59
N ALA A 35 19.48 -10.23 -1.95
CA ALA A 35 20.71 -10.95 -2.25
C ALA A 35 21.95 -10.02 -2.36
N GLY A 36 22.05 -9.05 -1.44
CA GLY A 36 23.12 -8.05 -1.43
C GLY A 36 22.93 -6.87 -2.40
N ILE A 37 21.88 -6.87 -3.23
CA ILE A 37 21.60 -5.81 -4.20
C ILE A 37 20.63 -4.79 -3.58
N PRO A 38 21.01 -3.50 -3.44
CA PRO A 38 20.15 -2.48 -2.85
C PRO A 38 19.06 -2.03 -3.81
N HIS A 39 17.82 -2.07 -3.35
CA HIS A 39 16.65 -1.54 -4.04
C HIS A 39 16.05 -0.40 -3.23
N ARG A 40 15.21 0.40 -3.87
CA ARG A 40 14.43 1.44 -3.21
C ARG A 40 12.95 1.09 -3.18
N PHE A 41 12.31 1.23 -2.03
CA PHE A 41 10.85 1.21 -1.96
C PHE A 41 10.26 2.44 -2.65
N THR A 42 9.25 2.25 -3.49
CA THR A 42 8.59 3.36 -4.22
C THR A 42 7.07 3.34 -4.13
N GLU A 43 6.48 2.27 -3.59
CA GLU A 43 5.05 2.16 -3.31
C GLU A 43 4.79 1.12 -2.21
N ILE A 44 4.04 1.52 -1.17
CA ILE A 44 3.59 0.66 -0.07
C ILE A 44 2.11 0.90 0.26
N GLU A 45 1.44 -0.11 0.86
CA GLU A 45 0.06 -0.03 1.35
C GLU A 45 -0.06 -0.52 2.80
N TYR A 46 -0.86 0.16 3.61
CA TYR A 46 -1.11 -0.17 5.00
C TYR A 46 -2.42 -0.94 5.17
N TYR A 47 -2.36 -1.98 6.00
CA TYR A 47 -3.51 -2.76 6.45
C TYR A 47 -3.38 -2.98 7.95
N TYR A 48 -4.32 -2.45 8.74
CA TYR A 48 -4.21 -2.48 10.19
C TYR A 48 -5.55 -2.73 10.89
N PHE A 49 -5.58 -3.72 11.77
CA PHE A 49 -6.73 -4.06 12.59
C PHE A 49 -6.31 -4.16 14.06
N GLY A 50 -6.55 -3.13 14.85
CA GLY A 50 -6.11 -3.02 16.25
C GLY A 50 -6.80 -1.86 16.96
N GLY A 51 -6.94 -1.92 18.29
CA GLY A 51 -7.61 -0.86 19.07
C GLY A 51 -8.98 -0.45 18.49
N GLU A 52 -9.18 0.85 18.27
CA GLU A 52 -10.35 1.42 17.58
C GLU A 52 -10.24 1.38 16.04
N HIS A 53 -9.05 1.09 15.52
CA HIS A 53 -8.76 1.02 14.10
C HIS A 53 -9.08 -0.35 13.51
N LYS A 54 -10.34 -0.58 13.14
CA LYS A 54 -10.82 -1.88 12.66
C LYS A 54 -10.91 -1.95 11.13
N ASP A 55 -9.79 -1.86 10.42
CA ASP A 55 -9.79 -1.95 8.96
C ASP A 55 -10.26 -3.34 8.46
N PRO A 56 -11.44 -3.45 7.84
CA PRO A 56 -11.98 -4.74 7.39
C PRO A 56 -11.28 -5.30 6.14
N PHE A 57 -10.31 -4.57 5.59
CA PHE A 57 -9.46 -5.03 4.49
C PHE A 57 -8.17 -5.70 4.97
N ALA A 58 -7.82 -5.59 6.25
CA ALA A 58 -6.69 -6.32 6.81
C ALA A 58 -6.89 -7.84 6.71
N HIS A 59 -5.79 -8.57 6.50
CA HIS A 59 -5.83 -10.03 6.39
C HIS A 59 -6.18 -10.70 7.73
N CYS A 60 -5.74 -10.09 8.84
CA CYS A 60 -5.86 -10.65 10.17
C CYS A 60 -5.28 -12.06 10.30
N ASP A 61 -4.18 -12.33 9.58
CA ASP A 61 -3.43 -13.57 9.74
C ASP A 61 -2.66 -13.51 11.07
N PRO A 62 -2.64 -14.59 11.88
CA PRO A 62 -1.92 -14.60 13.15
C PRO A 62 -0.45 -14.15 13.07
N LEU A 63 0.24 -14.39 11.95
CA LEU A 63 1.63 -13.95 11.77
C LEU A 63 1.76 -12.42 11.69
N GLN A 64 0.68 -11.70 11.36
CA GLN A 64 0.65 -10.23 11.38
C GLN A 64 0.47 -9.63 12.78
N GLN A 65 0.33 -10.46 13.83
CA GLN A 65 0.41 -10.03 15.25
C GLN A 65 1.86 -10.00 15.74
N THR A 66 2.78 -9.71 14.83
CA THR A 66 4.20 -9.54 15.10
C THR A 66 4.67 -8.22 14.52
N THR A 67 5.76 -7.69 15.07
CA THR A 67 6.43 -6.50 14.57
C THR A 67 7.73 -6.87 13.88
N ALA A 68 8.05 -6.16 12.81
CA ALA A 68 9.34 -6.23 12.12
C ALA A 68 9.71 -7.63 11.61
N LYS A 69 8.72 -8.39 11.12
CA LYS A 69 8.92 -9.67 10.40
C LYS A 69 8.49 -9.56 8.94
N TRP A 70 9.03 -10.44 8.12
CA TRP A 70 8.55 -10.66 6.77
C TRP A 70 7.28 -11.51 6.79
N TYR A 71 6.27 -11.13 6.00
CA TYR A 71 5.06 -11.92 5.86
C TYR A 71 4.67 -12.05 4.39
N PHE A 72 4.87 -13.25 3.82
CA PHE A 72 4.32 -13.56 2.50
C PHE A 72 2.82 -13.84 2.61
N HIS A 73 2.05 -13.34 1.63
CA HIS A 73 0.60 -13.53 1.62
C HIS A 73 0.18 -15.00 1.59
N ARG A 74 -0.61 -15.39 2.59
CA ARG A 74 -1.20 -16.73 2.73
C ARG A 74 -2.73 -16.67 2.62
N GLU A 75 -3.31 -17.80 2.23
CA GLU A 75 -4.75 -18.06 2.25
C GLU A 75 -4.97 -19.48 2.76
N SER A 76 -5.73 -19.61 3.85
CA SER A 76 -6.01 -20.89 4.51
C SER A 76 -4.73 -21.72 4.78
N GLY A 77 -3.65 -21.04 5.20
CA GLY A 77 -2.35 -21.66 5.51
C GLY A 77 -1.46 -21.98 4.30
N SER A 78 -1.92 -21.74 3.07
CA SER A 78 -1.13 -21.93 1.85
C SER A 78 -0.68 -20.60 1.26
N TYR A 79 0.51 -20.53 0.68
CA TYR A 79 0.95 -19.31 -0.02
C TYR A 79 0.05 -19.01 -1.22
N ARG A 80 -0.30 -17.74 -1.39
CA ARG A 80 -1.04 -17.30 -2.58
C ARG A 80 -0.17 -17.43 -3.82
N GLY A 81 -0.74 -17.98 -4.89
CA GLY A 81 -0.09 -18.08 -6.20
C GLY A 81 -0.48 -16.97 -7.17
N GLY A 82 0.23 -16.89 -8.30
CA GLY A 82 -0.13 -16.01 -9.42
C GLY A 82 -0.20 -14.51 -9.07
N SER A 83 -1.25 -13.84 -9.53
CA SER A 83 -1.43 -12.39 -9.36
C SER A 83 -1.79 -11.93 -7.93
N PHE A 84 -1.87 -12.87 -6.96
CA PHE A 84 -2.25 -12.60 -5.58
C PHE A 84 -1.10 -12.80 -4.58
N LYS A 85 0.13 -12.94 -5.07
CA LYS A 85 1.35 -12.94 -4.24
C LYS A 85 1.61 -11.53 -3.71
N GLY A 86 2.07 -11.45 -2.47
CA GLY A 86 2.48 -10.21 -1.83
C GLY A 86 3.47 -10.50 -0.71
N LEU A 87 4.24 -9.49 -0.36
CA LEU A 87 5.15 -9.48 0.77
C LEU A 87 4.81 -8.24 1.61
N ASP A 88 4.52 -8.48 2.88
CA ASP A 88 4.30 -7.42 3.85
C ASP A 88 5.47 -7.36 4.84
N ILE A 89 5.68 -6.18 5.41
CA ILE A 89 6.34 -6.01 6.70
C ILE A 89 5.27 -6.08 7.78
N SER A 90 5.40 -6.99 8.74
CA SER A 90 4.50 -7.03 9.89
C SER A 90 4.80 -5.87 10.84
N PHE A 91 3.74 -5.23 11.34
CA PHE A 91 3.86 -4.08 12.25
C PHE A 91 2.72 -4.03 13.27
N GLY A 92 2.11 -5.19 13.54
CA GLY A 92 1.10 -5.35 14.58
C GLY A 92 1.71 -5.80 15.92
N SER A 93 1.01 -5.56 17.02
CA SER A 93 1.33 -6.09 18.35
C SER A 93 0.43 -7.29 18.68
N GLU A 94 0.64 -7.95 19.82
CA GLU A 94 -0.25 -9.02 20.27
C GLU A 94 -1.71 -8.53 20.34
N GLY A 95 -2.63 -9.25 19.69
CA GLY A 95 -4.05 -8.85 19.57
C GLY A 95 -4.35 -7.82 18.48
N MET A 96 -3.33 -7.39 17.71
CA MET A 96 -3.45 -6.41 16.63
C MET A 96 -2.77 -6.91 15.36
N PHE A 97 -3.41 -6.71 14.21
CA PHE A 97 -2.92 -7.23 12.95
C PHE A 97 -2.41 -6.08 12.08
N GLY A 98 -1.13 -6.09 11.72
CA GLY A 98 -0.52 -5.05 10.88
C GLY A 98 0.30 -5.65 9.75
N GLY A 99 -0.01 -5.26 8.51
CA GLY A 99 0.81 -5.54 7.33
C GLY A 99 1.05 -4.30 6.47
N ILE A 100 2.31 -4.03 6.13
CA ILE A 100 2.72 -3.02 5.16
C ILE A 100 3.10 -3.73 3.87
N LEU A 101 2.18 -3.77 2.91
CA LEU A 101 2.38 -4.42 1.63
C LEU A 101 3.37 -3.65 0.77
N ILE A 102 4.42 -4.33 0.32
CA ILE A 102 5.36 -3.81 -0.68
C ILE A 102 4.78 -4.01 -2.08
N ARG A 103 4.62 -2.92 -2.82
CA ARG A 103 3.96 -2.96 -4.13
C ARG A 103 4.87 -2.64 -5.29
N THR A 104 5.75 -1.67 -5.14
CA THR A 104 6.70 -1.30 -6.19
C THR A 104 8.06 -0.99 -5.56
N ILE A 105 9.09 -1.52 -6.19
CA ILE A 105 10.49 -1.24 -5.86
C ILE A 105 11.23 -0.78 -7.13
N GLU A 106 12.33 -0.06 -6.93
CA GLU A 106 13.24 0.41 -7.99
C GLU A 106 14.59 -0.29 -7.78
N ASP A 107 15.14 -0.89 -8.85
CA ASP A 107 16.45 -1.53 -8.83
C ASP A 107 17.60 -0.49 -8.93
N PRO A 108 18.88 -0.89 -8.77
CA PRO A 108 20.01 0.04 -8.86
C PRO A 108 20.13 0.78 -10.21
N ASP A 109 19.59 0.20 -11.27
CA ASP A 109 19.62 0.76 -12.62
C ASP A 109 18.45 1.74 -12.86
N GLY A 110 17.56 1.92 -11.87
CA GLY A 110 16.40 2.80 -11.93
C GLY A 110 15.19 2.17 -12.63
N ASN A 111 15.17 0.85 -12.83
CA ASN A 111 14.01 0.16 -13.38
C ASN A 111 12.97 -0.12 -12.29
N GLU A 112 11.70 0.12 -12.63
CA GLU A 112 10.57 -0.13 -11.72
C GLU A 112 10.08 -1.58 -11.82
N ILE A 113 10.05 -2.27 -10.68
CA ILE A 113 9.36 -3.56 -10.52
C ILE A 113 7.95 -3.27 -9.96
N ASN A 114 6.97 -3.18 -10.86
CA ASN A 114 5.64 -2.62 -10.56
C ASN A 114 4.54 -3.65 -10.28
N GLY A 115 4.20 -3.82 -9.00
CA GLY A 115 3.11 -4.63 -8.51
C GLY A 115 3.58 -5.73 -7.55
N CYS A 116 2.81 -5.97 -6.48
CA CYS A 116 3.18 -6.88 -5.38
C CYS A 116 3.64 -8.28 -5.84
N SER A 117 2.92 -8.92 -6.77
CA SER A 117 3.33 -10.23 -7.31
C SER A 117 4.66 -10.16 -8.06
N LEU A 118 4.91 -9.07 -8.79
CA LEU A 118 6.15 -8.90 -9.55
C LEU A 118 7.33 -8.61 -8.62
N CYS A 119 7.10 -7.89 -7.52
CA CYS A 119 8.10 -7.77 -6.45
C CYS A 119 8.48 -9.16 -5.94
N VAL A 120 7.50 -10.01 -5.58
CA VAL A 120 7.78 -11.39 -5.12
C VAL A 120 8.53 -12.21 -6.19
N ASP A 121 8.13 -12.13 -7.46
CA ASP A 121 8.83 -12.82 -8.55
C ASP A 121 10.28 -12.34 -8.71
N HIS A 122 10.51 -11.05 -8.56
CA HIS A 122 11.85 -10.46 -8.56
C HIS A 122 12.68 -10.97 -7.37
N LEU A 123 12.11 -11.07 -6.17
CA LEU A 123 12.80 -11.61 -5.00
C LEU A 123 13.21 -13.06 -5.23
N LEU A 124 12.29 -13.92 -5.67
CA LEU A 124 12.57 -15.33 -5.96
C LEU A 124 13.69 -15.48 -6.99
N LYS A 125 13.59 -14.75 -8.11
CA LYS A 125 14.61 -14.76 -9.16
C LYS A 125 15.98 -14.30 -8.64
N THR A 126 16.01 -13.19 -7.89
CA THR A 126 17.25 -12.54 -7.45
C THR A 126 17.95 -13.34 -6.34
N THR A 127 17.17 -13.99 -5.47
CA THR A 127 17.69 -14.85 -4.40
C THR A 127 17.94 -16.28 -4.83
N GLY A 128 17.56 -16.67 -6.06
CA GLY A 128 17.74 -18.02 -6.59
C GLY A 128 16.72 -19.06 -6.10
N HIS A 129 15.64 -18.62 -5.46
CA HIS A 129 14.60 -19.51 -4.94
C HIS A 129 13.54 -19.84 -6.00
N ALA A 130 13.12 -21.11 -6.06
CA ALA A 130 12.08 -21.54 -7.00
C ALA A 130 10.66 -21.26 -6.49
N LYS A 131 10.45 -21.27 -5.17
CA LYS A 131 9.13 -21.09 -4.55
C LYS A 131 9.19 -20.13 -3.37
N VAL A 132 8.05 -19.49 -3.10
CA VAL A 132 7.86 -18.62 -1.92
C VAL A 132 8.15 -19.37 -0.62
N ALA A 133 7.74 -20.62 -0.50
CA ALA A 133 7.97 -21.43 0.69
C ALA A 133 9.45 -21.61 1.02
N ASP A 134 10.31 -21.71 0.01
CA ASP A 134 11.74 -21.90 0.19
C ASP A 134 12.38 -20.61 0.74
N LEU A 135 12.07 -19.47 0.11
CA LEU A 135 12.54 -18.16 0.58
C LEU A 135 11.97 -17.80 1.96
N ASP A 136 10.68 -18.06 2.21
CA ASP A 136 10.05 -17.79 3.50
C ASP A 136 10.69 -18.61 4.62
N GLY A 137 11.08 -19.86 4.34
CA GLY A 137 11.82 -20.71 5.27
C GLY A 137 13.16 -20.13 5.72
N GLU A 138 13.78 -19.25 4.93
CA GLU A 138 15.03 -18.57 5.31
C GLU A 138 14.81 -17.27 6.08
N VAL A 139 13.62 -16.65 6.00
CA VAL A 139 13.41 -15.26 6.45
C VAL A 139 12.32 -15.06 7.50
N ALA A 140 11.34 -15.96 7.63
CA ALA A 140 10.15 -15.75 8.46
C ALA A 140 10.45 -15.44 9.93
N GLU A 141 11.45 -16.12 10.51
CA GLU A 141 11.83 -15.95 11.92
C GLU A 141 12.81 -14.78 12.14
N ARG A 142 13.31 -14.16 11.07
CA ARG A 142 14.31 -13.09 11.15
C ARG A 142 13.65 -11.73 11.29
N LEU A 143 14.36 -10.80 11.91
CA LEU A 143 13.96 -9.40 11.85
C LEU A 143 14.21 -8.88 10.43
N ILE A 144 13.37 -7.95 9.98
CA ILE A 144 13.51 -7.37 8.63
C ILE A 144 14.86 -6.69 8.39
N TRP A 145 15.61 -6.33 9.43
CA TRP A 145 16.95 -5.71 9.34
C TRP A 145 18.11 -6.69 9.65
N ASP A 146 17.86 -8.00 9.71
CA ASP A 146 18.92 -9.00 9.83
C ASP A 146 19.72 -9.08 8.52
N GLU A 147 20.91 -8.47 8.49
CA GLU A 147 21.77 -8.42 7.29
C GLU A 147 22.27 -9.81 6.83
N SER A 148 22.15 -10.85 7.67
CA SER A 148 22.46 -12.23 7.26
C SER A 148 21.30 -12.89 6.48
N SER A 149 20.14 -12.24 6.42
CA SER A 149 18.98 -12.67 5.64
C SER A 149 19.18 -12.38 4.14
N PRO A 150 18.73 -13.27 3.23
CA PRO A 150 18.76 -13.03 1.79
C PRO A 150 17.94 -11.80 1.38
N ILE A 151 16.96 -11.39 2.20
CA ILE A 151 16.28 -10.10 2.07
C ILE A 151 16.27 -9.36 3.41
N HIS A 152 16.65 -8.10 3.41
CA HIS A 152 16.63 -7.26 4.61
C HIS A 152 16.48 -5.78 4.23
N ILE A 153 16.17 -4.95 5.22
CA ILE A 153 16.20 -3.50 5.10
C ILE A 153 17.36 -2.93 5.90
N ARG A 154 17.91 -1.83 5.42
CA ARG A 154 18.89 -1.05 6.18
C ARG A 154 18.64 0.43 6.01
N HIS A 155 18.98 1.17 7.04
CA HIS A 155 18.86 2.63 7.03
C HIS A 155 19.90 3.26 6.12
N ASN A 156 19.50 4.27 5.35
CA ASN A 156 20.39 5.05 4.50
C ASN A 156 19.87 6.50 4.34
N ASP A 157 20.42 7.43 5.11
CA ASP A 157 20.13 8.86 5.01
C ASP A 157 20.73 9.53 3.76
N ALA A 158 21.61 8.85 3.01
CA ALA A 158 22.19 9.37 1.77
C ALA A 158 21.24 9.23 0.57
N LEU A 159 20.09 8.57 0.73
CA LEU A 159 19.08 8.48 -0.32
C LEU A 159 18.46 9.86 -0.58
N THR A 160 18.38 10.24 -1.86
CA THR A 160 17.68 11.46 -2.25
C THR A 160 16.20 11.34 -1.86
N ALA A 161 15.72 12.22 -0.97
CA ALA A 161 14.31 12.27 -0.61
C ALA A 161 13.43 12.54 -1.84
N LYS A 162 12.35 11.77 -1.99
CA LYS A 162 11.33 11.95 -3.03
C LYS A 162 10.03 12.43 -2.36
N GLU A 163 9.24 13.23 -3.09
CA GLU A 163 7.89 13.61 -2.68
C GLU A 163 7.05 12.35 -2.46
N ILE A 164 6.45 12.21 -1.27
CA ILE A 164 5.55 11.11 -0.94
C ILE A 164 4.12 11.54 -1.23
N ILE A 165 3.40 10.72 -1.99
CA ILE A 165 2.04 10.98 -2.41
C ILE A 165 1.12 9.99 -1.68
N PRO A 166 0.32 10.43 -0.69
CA PRO A 166 -0.68 9.57 -0.06
C PRO A 166 -1.92 9.43 -0.99
N THR A 167 -2.43 8.21 -1.13
CA THR A 167 -3.56 7.86 -2.01
C THR A 167 -4.37 6.70 -1.44
N ALA A 168 -5.56 6.45 -1.99
CA ALA A 168 -6.30 5.22 -1.71
C ALA A 168 -5.59 3.96 -2.23
N ARG A 169 -5.83 2.84 -1.55
CA ARG A 169 -5.29 1.51 -1.87
C ARG A 169 -5.88 0.93 -3.15
N VAL A 170 -5.11 0.09 -3.82
CA VAL A 170 -5.44 -0.52 -5.12
C VAL A 170 -6.17 -1.85 -4.93
N GLY A 171 -7.28 -2.04 -5.65
CA GLY A 171 -7.92 -3.35 -5.78
C GLY A 171 -8.94 -3.69 -4.68
N LEU A 172 -9.24 -2.75 -3.79
CA LEU A 172 -10.30 -2.90 -2.80
C LEU A 172 -11.68 -2.77 -3.45
N THR A 173 -12.65 -3.52 -2.94
CA THR A 173 -14.04 -3.51 -3.44
C THR A 173 -15.03 -3.61 -2.29
N LEU A 174 -16.27 -3.16 -2.49
CA LEU A 174 -17.37 -3.31 -1.53
C LEU A 174 -18.16 -4.62 -1.72
N LYS A 175 -17.55 -5.64 -2.34
CA LYS A 175 -18.20 -6.95 -2.55
C LYS A 175 -18.63 -7.62 -1.24
N ARG A 176 -17.89 -7.40 -0.16
CA ARG A 176 -18.15 -7.99 1.16
C ARG A 176 -18.88 -7.04 2.13
N MET A 177 -19.35 -5.89 1.65
CA MET A 177 -19.98 -4.87 2.50
C MET A 177 -21.22 -5.40 3.25
N GLY A 178 -21.91 -6.41 2.72
CA GLY A 178 -23.00 -7.07 3.45
C GLY A 178 -22.57 -7.81 4.73
N LYS A 179 -21.31 -8.26 4.80
CA LYS A 179 -20.73 -8.92 5.99
C LYS A 179 -19.91 -7.96 6.85
N HIS A 180 -19.37 -6.91 6.24
CA HIS A 180 -18.54 -5.91 6.88
C HIS A 180 -19.09 -4.52 6.54
N PRO A 181 -20.09 -4.02 7.29
CA PRO A 181 -20.75 -2.76 6.98
C PRO A 181 -19.81 -1.56 7.08
N ASP A 182 -18.70 -1.66 7.82
CA ASP A 182 -17.73 -0.58 8.03
C ASP A 182 -16.73 -0.40 6.86
N MET A 183 -16.73 -1.29 5.85
CA MET A 183 -15.84 -1.19 4.69
C MET A 183 -15.83 0.19 4.01
N PRO A 184 -16.96 0.89 3.82
CA PRO A 184 -16.96 2.23 3.24
C PRO A 184 -16.07 3.21 4.01
N ALA A 185 -15.96 3.12 5.33
CA ALA A 185 -15.13 4.04 6.11
C ALA A 185 -13.62 3.93 5.79
N PHE A 186 -13.16 2.79 5.23
CA PHE A 186 -11.74 2.49 5.00
C PHE A 186 -11.34 2.38 3.53
N ILE A 187 -12.29 2.24 2.61
CA ILE A 187 -11.99 1.85 1.22
C ILE A 187 -11.20 2.91 0.43
N MET A 188 -11.45 4.21 0.67
CA MET A 188 -10.71 5.30 0.02
C MET A 188 -9.87 6.16 0.98
N ARG A 189 -9.58 5.65 2.19
CA ARG A 189 -8.59 6.28 3.06
C ARG A 189 -7.21 6.26 2.40
N ASP A 190 -6.42 7.28 2.67
CA ASP A 190 -5.13 7.50 2.04
C ASP A 190 -4.02 6.61 2.66
N TYR A 191 -4.21 5.29 2.57
CA TYR A 191 -3.33 4.25 3.16
C TYR A 191 -2.37 3.63 2.16
N ARG A 192 -2.14 4.29 1.03
CA ARG A 192 -1.15 3.92 0.03
C ARG A 192 -0.22 5.09 -0.20
N TYR A 193 1.08 4.85 -0.08
CA TYR A 193 2.09 5.89 -0.20
C TYR A 193 3.05 5.52 -1.31
N LEU A 194 3.34 6.46 -2.20
CA LEU A 194 4.20 6.24 -3.36
C LEU A 194 5.02 7.48 -3.71
N THR A 195 6.19 7.27 -4.32
CA THR A 195 7.11 8.35 -4.74
C THR A 195 7.15 8.55 -6.25
N ILE A 196 6.44 7.71 -7.02
CA ILE A 196 6.46 7.74 -8.49
C ILE A 196 5.04 7.98 -9.03
N PRO A 197 4.67 9.22 -9.39
CA PRO A 197 3.30 9.54 -9.82
C PRO A 197 2.90 8.98 -11.19
N LYS A 198 3.88 8.57 -12.02
CA LYS A 198 3.66 7.99 -13.36
C LYS A 198 3.25 6.51 -13.33
N ILE A 199 2.80 6.00 -12.18
CA ILE A 199 2.50 4.60 -11.96
C ILE A 199 1.38 4.08 -12.88
N LYS A 200 1.50 2.82 -13.33
CA LYS A 200 0.49 2.19 -14.21
C LYS A 200 -0.74 1.72 -13.42
N LYS A 201 -0.53 0.87 -12.40
CA LYS A 201 -1.60 0.37 -11.53
C LYS A 201 -1.91 1.40 -10.44
N GLY A 202 -3.20 1.62 -10.16
CA GLY A 202 -3.62 2.63 -9.17
C GLY A 202 -3.57 4.07 -9.66
N LYS A 203 -3.37 4.31 -10.97
CA LYS A 203 -3.31 5.65 -11.56
C LYS A 203 -4.53 6.53 -11.26
N VAL A 204 -5.72 5.93 -11.20
CA VAL A 204 -6.96 6.61 -10.78
C VAL A 204 -6.79 7.27 -9.41
N HIS A 205 -6.29 6.53 -8.42
CA HIS A 205 -6.12 7.04 -7.06
C HIS A 205 -5.12 8.20 -6.99
N THR A 206 -4.02 8.12 -7.75
CA THR A 206 -3.02 9.20 -7.82
C THR A 206 -3.57 10.46 -8.47
N ILE A 207 -4.35 10.33 -9.56
CA ILE A 207 -5.01 11.48 -10.21
C ILE A 207 -6.00 12.15 -9.25
N ILE A 208 -6.87 11.36 -8.59
CA ILE A 208 -7.85 11.90 -7.66
C ILE A 208 -7.20 12.51 -6.41
N ALA A 209 -6.11 11.93 -5.90
CA ALA A 209 -5.36 12.52 -4.79
C ALA A 209 -4.82 13.91 -5.12
N TYR A 210 -4.23 14.10 -6.30
CA TYR A 210 -3.79 15.43 -6.73
C TYR A 210 -4.95 16.40 -6.97
N HIS A 211 -6.06 15.92 -7.52
CA HIS A 211 -7.26 16.75 -7.67
C HIS A 211 -7.80 17.23 -6.30
N LYS A 212 -7.87 16.33 -5.30
CA LYS A 212 -8.24 16.67 -3.91
C LYS A 212 -7.29 17.71 -3.28
N GLN A 213 -6.02 17.75 -3.71
CA GLN A 213 -5.04 18.74 -3.27
C GLN A 213 -5.16 20.09 -4.03
N GLY A 214 -6.11 20.23 -4.94
CA GLY A 214 -6.37 21.47 -5.67
C GLY A 214 -5.51 21.66 -6.92
N LEU A 215 -4.76 20.65 -7.38
CA LEU A 215 -4.00 20.76 -8.61
C LEU A 215 -4.93 20.82 -9.83
N SER A 216 -4.56 21.66 -10.79
CA SER A 216 -5.23 21.75 -12.09
C SER A 216 -4.98 20.50 -12.94
N ALA A 217 -5.87 20.26 -13.91
CA ALA A 217 -5.73 19.13 -14.83
C ALA A 217 -4.40 19.14 -15.62
N GLU A 218 -3.84 20.33 -15.89
CA GLU A 218 -2.55 20.44 -16.58
C GLU A 218 -1.37 20.08 -15.66
N GLU A 219 -1.39 20.49 -14.39
CA GLU A 219 -0.38 20.08 -13.40
C GLU A 219 -0.42 18.56 -13.16
N ILE A 220 -1.63 18.00 -13.04
CA ILE A 220 -1.83 16.54 -12.90
C ILE A 220 -1.29 15.80 -14.13
N LYS A 221 -1.51 16.34 -15.34
CA LYS A 221 -0.98 15.77 -16.58
C LYS A 221 0.54 15.77 -16.59
N GLN A 222 1.18 16.86 -16.17
CA GLN A 222 2.63 16.94 -16.09
C GLN A 222 3.21 15.92 -15.10
N LYS A 223 2.60 15.77 -13.91
CA LYS A 223 3.05 14.81 -12.89
C LYS A 223 2.79 13.35 -13.26
N THR A 224 1.60 13.03 -13.79
CA THR A 224 1.17 11.62 -14.02
C THR A 224 1.40 11.11 -15.44
N ARG A 225 1.72 12.02 -16.37
CA ARG A 225 1.80 11.77 -17.83
C ARG A 225 0.50 11.18 -18.41
N SER A 226 -0.63 11.45 -17.77
CA SER A 226 -1.94 10.98 -18.22
C SER A 226 -2.55 11.97 -19.21
N PRO A 227 -3.26 11.51 -20.27
CA PRO A 227 -3.95 12.41 -21.18
C PRO A 227 -4.95 13.29 -20.44
N GLN A 228 -5.01 14.57 -20.80
CA GLN A 228 -5.90 15.55 -20.15
C GLN A 228 -7.38 15.13 -20.21
N ARG A 229 -7.81 14.56 -21.34
CA ARG A 229 -9.16 13.99 -21.48
C ARG A 229 -9.47 12.90 -20.44
N THR A 230 -8.49 12.05 -20.14
CA THR A 230 -8.64 11.01 -19.12
C THR A 230 -8.72 11.60 -17.73
N ILE A 231 -7.90 12.62 -17.43
CA ILE A 231 -7.91 13.32 -16.14
C ILE A 231 -9.27 13.98 -15.93
N ASN A 232 -9.75 14.76 -16.90
CA ASN A 232 -11.06 15.42 -16.81
C ASN A 232 -12.17 14.40 -16.60
N GLY A 233 -12.20 13.30 -17.38
CA GLY A 233 -13.22 12.27 -17.19
C GLY A 233 -13.16 11.56 -15.82
N TYR A 234 -12.00 11.52 -15.16
CA TYR A 234 -11.89 11.00 -13.79
C TYR A 234 -12.39 12.03 -12.77
N ILE A 235 -12.11 13.31 -12.98
CA ILE A 235 -12.62 14.41 -12.14
C ILE A 235 -14.15 14.50 -12.26
N ASP A 236 -14.70 14.50 -13.48
CA ASP A 236 -16.16 14.51 -13.70
C ASP A 236 -16.85 13.34 -12.98
N ALA A 237 -16.27 12.14 -13.08
CA ALA A 237 -16.78 10.96 -12.39
C ALA A 237 -16.65 11.06 -10.86
N PHE A 238 -15.60 11.71 -10.35
CA PHE A 238 -15.47 12.00 -8.92
C PHE A 238 -16.56 12.97 -8.46
N ASP A 239 -16.81 14.05 -9.20
CA ASP A 239 -17.84 15.04 -8.89
C ASP A 239 -19.25 14.44 -8.94
N GLU A 240 -19.53 13.57 -9.93
CA GLU A 240 -20.75 12.74 -9.98
C GLU A 240 -20.92 11.91 -8.70
N GLY A 241 -19.83 11.30 -8.23
CA GLY A 241 -19.80 10.49 -7.02
C GLY A 241 -20.15 11.26 -5.75
N GLN A 242 -19.75 12.52 -5.66
CA GLN A 242 -20.10 13.40 -4.55
C GLN A 242 -21.61 13.69 -4.47
N GLN A 243 -22.37 13.47 -5.54
CA GLN A 243 -23.83 13.66 -5.51
C GLN A 243 -24.58 12.44 -4.95
N LEU A 244 -23.91 11.28 -4.82
CA LEU A 244 -24.53 10.06 -4.32
C LEU A 244 -24.69 10.07 -2.80
N GLU A 245 -25.81 9.52 -2.32
CA GLU A 245 -26.18 9.50 -0.90
C GLU A 245 -25.65 8.29 -0.12
N ASP A 246 -25.32 7.20 -0.82
CA ASP A 246 -24.90 5.95 -0.20
C ASP A 246 -23.97 5.12 -1.10
N PHE A 247 -23.53 3.98 -0.57
CA PHE A 247 -22.62 3.06 -1.23
C PHE A 247 -23.33 1.83 -1.86
N GLN A 248 -24.66 1.77 -1.86
CA GLN A 248 -25.40 0.56 -2.27
C GLN A 248 -25.14 0.20 -3.73
N SER A 249 -24.97 1.20 -4.60
CA SER A 249 -24.66 1.01 -6.02
C SER A 249 -23.34 0.26 -6.28
N TYR A 250 -22.41 0.26 -5.31
CA TYR A 250 -21.11 -0.41 -5.41
C TYR A 250 -21.11 -1.83 -4.82
N LYS A 251 -22.16 -2.20 -4.09
CA LYS A 251 -22.25 -3.48 -3.38
C LYS A 251 -22.22 -4.65 -4.36
N GLY A 252 -21.29 -5.58 -4.14
CA GLY A 252 -21.16 -6.78 -4.99
C GLY A 252 -20.57 -6.52 -6.39
N GLN A 253 -20.28 -5.27 -6.75
CA GLN A 253 -19.87 -4.91 -8.10
C GLN A 253 -18.37 -5.09 -8.35
N SER A 254 -18.02 -5.35 -9.61
CA SER A 254 -16.67 -5.13 -10.11
C SER A 254 -16.60 -3.73 -10.69
N LEU A 255 -15.64 -2.91 -10.22
CA LEU A 255 -15.58 -1.49 -10.54
C LEU A 255 -14.62 -1.24 -11.69
N LYS A 256 -15.05 -0.47 -12.70
CA LYS A 256 -14.16 0.10 -13.71
C LYS A 256 -13.60 1.43 -13.21
N SER A 257 -12.64 2.01 -13.94
CA SER A 257 -11.98 3.26 -13.52
C SER A 257 -12.96 4.40 -13.18
N ALA A 258 -14.00 4.61 -13.99
CA ALA A 258 -15.01 5.63 -13.71
C ALA A 258 -15.81 5.33 -12.43
N ASP A 259 -16.16 4.06 -12.18
CA ASP A 259 -16.87 3.66 -10.97
C ASP A 259 -16.01 3.84 -9.72
N VAL A 260 -14.69 3.60 -9.85
CA VAL A 260 -13.72 3.89 -8.78
C VAL A 260 -13.62 5.38 -8.51
N CYS A 261 -13.66 6.24 -9.53
CA CYS A 261 -13.68 7.70 -9.36
C CYS A 261 -14.96 8.15 -8.65
N ARG A 262 -16.13 7.64 -9.07
CA ARG A 262 -17.41 7.91 -8.37
C ARG A 262 -17.36 7.45 -6.92
N LEU A 263 -16.82 6.26 -6.66
CA LEU A 263 -16.68 5.75 -5.30
C LEU A 263 -15.75 6.63 -4.44
N HIS A 264 -14.69 7.20 -5.03
CA HIS A 264 -13.89 8.25 -4.38
C HIS A 264 -14.74 9.47 -4.01
N GLY A 265 -15.58 9.95 -4.94
CA GLY A 265 -16.48 11.07 -4.71
C GLY A 265 -17.48 10.82 -3.58
N THR A 266 -18.14 9.67 -3.60
CA THR A 266 -19.07 9.26 -2.55
C THR A 266 -18.33 9.14 -1.22
N TRP A 267 -17.17 8.49 -1.19
CA TRP A 267 -16.36 8.43 0.02
C TRP A 267 -16.00 9.81 0.56
N HIS A 268 -15.57 10.71 -0.31
CA HIS A 268 -15.18 12.06 0.07
C HIS A 268 -16.33 12.82 0.74
N ARG A 269 -17.53 12.76 0.16
CA ARG A 269 -18.74 13.36 0.76
C ARG A 269 -19.02 12.86 2.17
N HIS A 270 -18.86 11.57 2.42
CA HIS A 270 -19.26 10.95 3.68
C HIS A 270 -18.18 11.00 4.78
N PHE A 271 -16.90 11.01 4.41
CA PHE A 271 -15.82 10.76 5.37
C PHE A 271 -14.68 11.78 5.36
N ALA A 272 -14.55 12.63 4.34
CA ALA A 272 -13.39 13.54 4.23
C ALA A 272 -13.32 14.61 5.32
N THR A 273 -14.44 14.93 5.98
CA THR A 273 -14.48 15.89 7.10
C THR A 273 -14.14 15.25 8.46
N THR A 274 -14.01 13.93 8.51
CA THR A 274 -13.79 13.15 9.75
C THR A 274 -12.49 12.33 9.71
N SER A 275 -11.69 12.48 8.65
CA SER A 275 -10.50 11.65 8.37
C SER A 275 -9.20 12.42 8.48
#